data_AF-A0A7Y2HIN3-F1
#
_entry.id   AF-A0A7Y2HIN3-F1
#
_cell.length_a   1.000
_cell.length_b   1.000
_cell.length_c   1.000
_cell.angle_alpha   90.00
_cell.angle_beta   90.00
_cell.angle_gamma   90.00
#
_symmetry.space_group_name_H-M   'P 1'
#
loop_
_entity.id
_entity.type
_entity.pdbx_description
1 polymer ?
#
loop_
_entity_poly.entity_id
_entity_poly.type
_entity_poly.pdbx_seq_one_letter_code
_entity_poly.pdbx_strand_id
1 'polypeptide(L)'
;MRLALVTLLLLFGCSDSNDTENEPDFYRVKYIVDSSTIHSGGQIDVTIDDPTFWEEELVFNIEYNERLEVTVGTYYRGDSPNLRAVAITDTFNQLYLVAEIYVAKNSRGPFVLKEINESDEPRDSVSLSYTILFD
;
A
#
# COMPACT_ATOMS: atom_id res chain seq x y z
N MET A 1 7.84 -17.46 -64.39
CA MET A 1 6.59 -18.18 -64.14
C MET A 1 6.46 -18.38 -62.63
N ARG A 2 5.46 -17.69 -62.05
CA ARG A 2 4.84 -17.74 -60.71
C ARG A 2 5.62 -18.30 -59.50
N LEU A 3 5.91 -17.35 -58.60
CA LEU A 3 5.83 -17.37 -57.13
C LEU A 3 5.10 -18.57 -56.48
N ALA A 4 5.67 -19.13 -55.41
CA ALA A 4 4.90 -19.74 -54.34
C ALA A 4 5.56 -19.39 -52.99
N LEU A 5 5.04 -18.32 -52.40
CA LEU A 5 5.28 -17.85 -51.04
C LEU A 5 4.66 -18.87 -50.07
N VAL A 6 5.48 -19.52 -49.24
CA VAL A 6 4.99 -20.43 -48.19
C VAL A 6 4.71 -19.58 -46.95
N THR A 7 3.46 -19.14 -46.81
CA THR A 7 2.97 -18.47 -45.61
C THR A 7 2.53 -19.53 -44.61
N LEU A 8 3.34 -19.78 -43.58
CA LEU A 8 2.99 -20.64 -42.46
C LEU A 8 2.04 -19.89 -41.53
N LEU A 9 0.74 -20.16 -41.63
CA LEU A 9 -0.27 -19.66 -40.70
C LEU A 9 -0.05 -20.29 -39.31
N LEU A 10 0.41 -19.47 -38.36
CA LEU A 10 0.33 -19.78 -36.93
C LEU A 10 -1.10 -19.48 -36.46
N LEU A 11 -1.98 -20.48 -36.50
CA LEU A 11 -3.26 -20.46 -35.79
C LEU A 11 -3.03 -20.94 -34.36
N PHE A 12 -2.44 -20.10 -33.52
CA PHE A 12 -2.67 -20.19 -32.07
C PHE A 12 -4.00 -19.50 -31.79
N GLY A 13 -5.08 -20.28 -31.87
CA GLY A 13 -6.34 -19.91 -31.24
C GLY A 13 -6.11 -19.89 -29.73
N CYS A 14 -5.87 -18.71 -29.17
CA CYS A 14 -6.13 -18.46 -27.76
C CYS A 14 -7.65 -18.59 -27.60
N SER A 15 -8.11 -19.75 -27.14
CA SER A 15 -9.43 -19.82 -26.53
C SER A 15 -9.36 -19.01 -25.24
N ASP A 16 -9.85 -17.78 -25.27
CA ASP A 16 -10.27 -17.10 -24.07
C ASP A 16 -11.42 -17.95 -23.50
N SER A 17 -11.07 -18.88 -22.61
CA SER A 17 -12.03 -19.47 -21.69
C SER A 17 -12.46 -18.35 -20.76
N ASN A 18 -13.46 -17.59 -21.20
CA ASN A 18 -14.29 -16.69 -20.40
C ASN A 18 -15.11 -17.51 -19.39
N ASP A 19 -14.43 -18.28 -18.55
CA ASP A 19 -14.94 -18.73 -17.27
C ASP A 19 -14.58 -17.66 -16.25
N THR A 20 -15.18 -16.47 -16.40
CA THR A 20 -15.29 -15.52 -15.30
C THR A 20 -16.35 -16.06 -14.35
N GLU A 21 -15.96 -17.04 -13.53
CA GLU A 21 -16.48 -17.06 -12.17
C GLU A 21 -16.27 -15.65 -11.61
N ASN A 22 -17.34 -15.03 -11.10
CA ASN A 22 -17.27 -13.71 -10.47
C ASN A 22 -16.43 -13.85 -9.19
N GLU A 23 -15.10 -13.83 -9.30
CA GLU A 23 -14.21 -13.71 -8.15
C GLU A 23 -14.61 -12.44 -7.39
N PRO A 24 -14.75 -12.52 -6.05
CA PRO A 24 -15.05 -11.34 -5.26
C PRO A 24 -13.94 -10.31 -5.44
N ASP A 25 -14.34 -9.05 -5.61
CA ASP A 25 -13.40 -7.95 -5.66
C ASP A 25 -12.55 -7.94 -4.38
N PHE A 26 -11.23 -7.97 -4.55
CA PHE A 26 -10.27 -7.80 -3.47
C PHE A 26 -9.40 -6.58 -3.71
N TYR A 27 -8.83 -6.07 -2.64
CA TYR A 27 -8.05 -4.84 -2.63
C TYR A 27 -6.66 -5.12 -2.05
N ARG A 28 -5.69 -4.32 -2.49
CA ARG A 28 -4.37 -4.23 -1.89
C ARG A 28 -4.19 -2.84 -1.34
N VAL A 29 -3.60 -2.74 -0.16
CA VAL A 29 -3.36 -1.47 0.50
C VAL A 29 -1.86 -1.26 0.55
N LYS A 30 -1.42 -0.07 0.14
CA LYS A 30 -0.04 0.37 0.27
C LYS A 30 0.01 1.49 1.30
N TYR A 31 0.91 1.33 2.25
CA TYR A 31 1.18 2.30 3.29
C TYR A 31 2.51 2.96 3.01
N ILE A 32 2.54 4.27 3.22
CA ILE A 32 3.77 5.06 3.18
C ILE A 32 3.88 5.81 4.49
N VAL A 33 5.05 5.73 5.12
CA VAL A 33 5.44 6.59 6.24
C VAL A 33 6.73 7.26 5.86
N ASP A 34 6.74 8.59 5.96
CA ASP A 34 7.91 9.42 5.70
C ASP A 34 8.17 10.31 6.91
N SER A 35 9.42 10.68 7.11
CA SER A 35 9.82 11.52 8.23
C SER A 35 10.91 12.50 7.89
N SER A 36 10.94 13.64 8.60
CA SER A 36 11.97 14.64 8.44
C SER A 36 12.32 15.27 9.78
N THR A 37 13.61 15.37 10.08
CA THR A 37 14.12 16.05 11.28
C THR A 37 15.61 16.39 11.12
N ILE A 38 16.11 17.33 11.92
CA ILE A 38 17.54 17.64 12.00
C ILE A 38 18.31 16.67 12.91
N HIS A 39 17.60 15.82 13.67
CA HIS A 39 18.20 14.86 14.60
C HIS A 39 18.45 13.50 13.93
N SER A 40 19.61 12.92 14.16
CA SER A 40 19.98 11.59 13.65
C SER A 40 19.87 10.51 14.72
N GLY A 41 19.69 9.26 14.31
CA GLY A 41 19.81 8.08 15.18
C GLY A 41 18.61 7.79 16.08
N GLY A 42 17.48 8.49 15.87
CA GLY A 42 16.20 8.09 16.43
C GLY A 42 15.43 7.16 15.48
N GLN A 43 14.37 6.57 16.00
CA GLN A 43 13.59 5.54 15.31
C GLN A 43 12.08 5.81 15.43
N ILE A 44 11.35 5.30 14.45
CA ILE A 44 9.89 5.34 14.37
C ILE A 44 9.39 3.89 14.36
N ASP A 45 8.52 3.57 15.31
CA ASP A 45 7.74 2.34 15.27
C ASP A 45 6.49 2.59 14.43
N VAL A 46 6.34 1.78 13.39
CA VAL A 46 5.17 1.78 12.50
C VAL A 46 4.40 0.49 12.71
N THR A 47 3.16 0.63 13.16
CA THR A 47 2.20 -0.46 13.34
C THR A 47 1.14 -0.37 12.26
N ILE A 48 0.94 -1.45 11.52
CA ILE A 48 -0.20 -1.64 10.64
C ILE A 48 -1.12 -2.66 11.28
N ASP A 49 -2.33 -2.22 11.59
CA ASP A 49 -3.42 -3.06 12.08
C ASP A 49 -4.32 -3.40 10.89
N ASP A 50 -4.34 -4.69 10.58
CA ASP A 50 -4.97 -5.24 9.40
C ASP A 50 -6.05 -6.25 9.82
N PRO A 51 -7.32 -6.00 9.52
CA PRO A 51 -8.41 -6.89 9.91
C PRO A 51 -8.34 -8.28 9.25
N THR A 52 -7.51 -8.47 8.23
CA THR A 52 -7.34 -9.74 7.51
C THR A 52 -6.37 -10.68 8.23
N PHE A 53 -5.45 -10.13 9.04
CA PHE A 53 -4.60 -10.89 9.95
C PHE A 53 -5.33 -11.00 11.28
N TRP A 54 -5.97 -12.14 11.52
CA TRP A 54 -6.84 -12.35 12.67
C TRP A 54 -6.14 -12.19 14.03
N GLU A 55 -4.79 -12.17 14.09
CA GLU A 55 -4.06 -12.17 15.36
C GLU A 55 -2.70 -11.42 15.37
N GLU A 56 -2.22 -10.80 14.29
CA GLU A 56 -0.87 -10.18 14.27
C GLU A 56 -0.84 -8.79 13.62
N GLU A 57 -0.39 -7.79 14.40
CA GLU A 57 -0.01 -6.47 13.88
C GLU A 57 1.29 -6.58 13.10
N LEU A 58 1.39 -5.89 11.96
CA LEU A 58 2.67 -5.73 11.26
C LEU A 58 3.43 -4.56 11.87
N VAL A 59 4.57 -4.84 12.49
CA VAL A 59 5.41 -3.83 13.14
C VAL A 59 6.70 -3.66 12.36
N PHE A 60 7.02 -2.40 12.01
CA PHE A 60 8.26 -1.99 11.38
C PHE A 60 8.96 -0.98 12.28
N ASN A 61 10.29 -1.03 12.29
CA ASN A 61 11.13 -0.03 12.92
C ASN A 61 11.98 0.59 11.83
N ILE A 62 11.84 1.91 11.64
CA ILE A 62 12.58 2.68 10.64
C ILE A 62 13.36 3.80 11.30
N GLU A 63 14.51 4.17 10.74
CA GLU A 63 15.26 5.32 11.26
C GLU A 63 14.59 6.64 10.86
N TYR A 64 14.87 7.71 11.61
CA TYR A 64 14.47 9.05 11.19
C TYR A 64 15.05 9.40 9.82
N ASN A 65 14.26 10.10 9.01
CA ASN A 65 14.56 10.46 7.62
C ASN A 65 14.62 9.27 6.65
N GLU A 66 14.18 8.09 7.07
CA GLU A 66 13.90 6.98 6.17
C GLU A 66 12.42 6.94 5.79
N ARG A 67 12.17 6.46 4.57
CA ARG A 67 10.82 6.26 4.02
C ARG A 67 10.48 4.77 4.04
N LEU A 68 9.39 4.43 4.72
CA LEU A 68 8.77 3.11 4.62
C LEU A 68 7.74 3.12 3.49
N GLU A 69 7.82 2.14 2.60
CA GLU A 69 6.76 1.81 1.64
C GLU A 69 6.48 0.30 1.72
N VAL A 70 5.27 -0.07 2.14
CA VAL A 70 4.87 -1.47 2.28
C VAL A 70 3.49 -1.69 1.67
N THR A 71 3.34 -2.80 0.96
CA THR A 71 2.06 -3.23 0.41
C THR A 71 1.58 -4.47 1.15
N VAL A 72 0.36 -4.39 1.69
CA VAL A 72 -0.31 -5.48 2.38
C VAL A 72 -1.50 -5.95 1.55
N GLY A 73 -1.73 -7.26 1.56
CA GLY A 73 -2.57 -7.95 0.59
C GLY A 73 -3.96 -8.33 1.10
N THR A 74 -4.87 -8.46 0.16
CA THR A 74 -6.23 -9.04 0.27
C THR A 74 -7.11 -8.45 1.36
N TYR A 75 -7.59 -7.25 1.10
CA TYR A 75 -8.73 -6.68 1.82
C TYR A 75 -10.01 -6.83 1.00
N TYR A 76 -11.15 -6.77 1.67
CA TYR A 76 -12.48 -6.78 1.09
C TYR A 76 -13.21 -5.47 1.38
N ARG A 77 -14.32 -5.25 0.65
CA ARG A 77 -15.18 -4.09 0.89
C ARG A 77 -15.69 -4.12 2.35
N GLY A 78 -15.54 -3.01 3.06
CA GLY A 78 -15.89 -2.87 4.47
C GLY A 78 -14.71 -3.02 5.43
N ASP A 79 -13.60 -3.63 5.00
CA ASP A 79 -12.39 -3.68 5.82
C ASP A 79 -11.85 -2.27 6.07
N SER A 80 -11.29 -2.07 7.26
CA SER A 80 -10.78 -0.77 7.73
C SER A 80 -9.34 -0.89 8.21
N PRO A 81 -8.37 -1.03 7.29
CA PRO A 81 -6.95 -0.96 7.61
C PRO A 81 -6.58 0.31 8.39
N ASN A 82 -5.69 0.16 9.37
CA ASN A 82 -5.15 1.25 10.16
C ASN A 82 -3.61 1.27 10.10
N LEU A 83 -3.06 2.47 10.16
CA LEU A 83 -1.62 2.74 10.20
C LEU A 83 -1.36 3.69 11.38
N ARG A 84 -0.40 3.35 12.22
CA ARG A 84 0.08 4.20 13.31
C ARG A 84 1.59 4.27 13.26
N ALA A 85 2.15 5.47 13.27
CA ALA A 85 3.59 5.68 13.37
C ALA A 85 3.89 6.54 14.61
N VAL A 86 4.90 6.13 15.40
CA VAL A 86 5.26 6.76 16.67
C VAL A 86 6.77 6.82 16.83
N ALA A 87 7.30 8.00 17.17
CA ALA A 87 8.69 8.15 17.56
C ALA A 87 8.98 7.38 18.86
N ILE A 88 10.08 6.63 18.87
CA ILE A 88 10.48 5.80 20.02
C ILE A 88 11.33 6.60 21.01
N THR A 89 12.01 7.62 20.51
CA THR A 89 12.90 8.50 21.27
C THR A 89 12.37 9.93 21.27
N ASP A 90 12.86 10.75 22.21
CA ASP A 90 12.57 12.19 22.26
C ASP A 90 12.99 12.87 20.95
N THR A 91 12.09 13.64 20.36
CA THR A 91 12.27 14.33 19.08
C THR A 91 12.61 15.80 19.27
N PHE A 92 12.57 16.31 20.50
CA PHE A 92 12.72 17.72 20.84
C PHE A 92 11.71 18.63 20.11
N ASN A 93 10.52 18.12 19.77
CA ASN A 93 9.52 18.77 18.92
C ASN A 93 10.08 19.21 17.56
N GLN A 94 10.92 18.37 16.95
CA GLN A 94 11.56 18.65 15.66
C GLN A 94 11.40 17.52 14.65
N LEU A 95 10.52 16.55 14.93
CA LEU A 95 10.16 15.50 13.99
C LEU A 95 8.89 15.89 13.23
N TYR A 96 8.93 15.75 11.91
CA TYR A 96 7.75 15.81 11.05
C TYR A 96 7.47 14.40 10.56
N LEU A 97 6.23 13.97 10.67
CA LEU A 97 5.76 12.68 10.19
C LEU A 97 4.71 12.89 9.11
N VAL A 98 4.79 12.12 8.03
CA VAL A 98 3.77 12.04 7.00
C VAL A 98 3.36 10.57 6.88
N ALA A 99 2.06 10.33 6.76
CA ALA A 99 1.52 9.01 6.52
C ALA A 99 0.54 9.06 5.34
N GLU A 100 0.54 8.00 4.52
CA GLU A 100 -0.33 7.88 3.34
C GLU A 100 -0.86 6.44 3.23
N ILE A 101 -2.11 6.32 2.79
CA ILE A 101 -2.75 5.04 2.44
C ILE A 101 -3.19 5.11 0.98
N TYR A 102 -2.71 4.17 0.19
CA TYR A 102 -3.14 3.95 -1.19
C TYR A 102 -3.85 2.62 -1.33
N VAL A 103 -4.82 2.55 -2.23
CA VAL A 103 -5.58 1.34 -2.48
C VAL A 103 -5.62 1.02 -3.97
N ALA A 104 -5.39 -0.25 -4.30
CA ALA A 104 -5.52 -0.79 -5.65
C ALA A 104 -6.59 -1.89 -5.68
N LYS A 105 -7.50 -1.83 -6.65
CA LYS A 105 -8.48 -2.90 -6.92
C LYS A 105 -7.80 -4.05 -7.68
N ASN A 106 -7.94 -5.27 -7.16
CA ASN A 106 -7.37 -6.50 -7.68
C ASN A 106 -5.84 -6.43 -7.89
N SER A 107 -5.25 -7.48 -8.47
CA SER A 107 -3.78 -7.61 -8.63
C SER A 107 -3.17 -6.68 -9.69
N ARG A 108 -3.97 -6.01 -10.53
CA ARG A 108 -3.51 -5.25 -11.71
C ARG A 108 -3.91 -3.78 -11.73
N GLY A 109 -4.77 -3.32 -10.81
CA GLY A 109 -5.17 -1.91 -10.74
C GLY A 109 -4.03 -1.00 -10.25
N PRO A 110 -4.01 0.28 -10.66
CA PRO A 110 -3.09 1.26 -10.09
C PRO A 110 -3.44 1.52 -8.63
N PHE A 111 -2.43 1.88 -7.84
CA PHE A 111 -2.63 2.40 -6.48
C PHE A 111 -3.14 3.84 -6.56
N VAL A 112 -4.26 4.10 -5.88
CA VAL A 112 -4.87 5.44 -5.79
C VAL A 112 -4.77 5.90 -4.35
N LEU A 113 -4.29 7.12 -4.12
CA LEU A 113 -4.23 7.74 -2.80
C LEU A 113 -5.65 7.85 -2.23
N LYS A 114 -5.85 7.35 -1.00
CA LYS A 114 -7.13 7.34 -0.30
C LYS A 114 -7.16 8.17 0.95
N GLU A 115 -6.04 8.20 1.65
CA GLU A 115 -5.94 8.97 2.87
C GLU A 115 -4.51 9.46 3.07
N ILE A 116 -4.35 10.68 3.57
CA ILE A 116 -3.07 11.32 3.81
C ILE A 116 -3.15 12.19 5.05
N ASN A 117 -2.13 12.09 5.91
CA ASN A 117 -2.00 12.95 7.07
C ASN A 117 -0.63 13.63 7.02
N GLU A 118 -0.63 14.85 6.50
CA GLU A 118 0.48 15.78 6.49
C GLU A 118 0.30 16.83 7.61
N SER A 119 1.41 17.39 8.10
CA SER A 119 1.40 18.44 9.11
C SER A 119 2.59 19.37 8.90
N ASP A 120 2.31 20.68 8.94
CA ASP A 120 3.33 21.72 8.96
C ASP A 120 3.89 21.97 10.37
N GLU A 121 3.33 21.31 11.39
CA GLU A 121 3.80 21.35 12.77
C GLU A 121 4.52 20.03 13.14
N PRO A 122 5.62 20.10 13.93
CA PRO A 122 6.28 18.92 14.45
C PRO A 122 5.36 18.05 15.30
N ARG A 123 5.53 16.73 15.19
CA ARG A 123 4.76 15.71 15.92
C ARG A 123 5.53 14.41 16.06
N ASP A 124 5.25 13.72 17.16
CA ASP A 124 5.88 12.44 17.49
C ASP A 124 5.02 11.24 17.10
N SER A 125 3.82 11.49 16.59
CA SER A 125 2.95 10.42 16.12
C SER A 125 2.00 10.88 15.03
N VAL A 126 1.60 9.92 14.20
CA VAL A 126 0.55 10.07 13.22
C VAL A 126 -0.25 8.77 13.17
N SER A 127 -1.56 8.89 12.94
CA SER A 127 -2.45 7.74 12.77
C SER A 127 -3.37 8.00 11.58
N LEU A 128 -3.61 6.94 10.81
CA LEU A 128 -4.49 6.92 9.65
C LEU A 128 -5.35 5.67 9.65
N SER A 129 -6.59 5.83 9.19
CA SER A 129 -7.55 4.76 9.03
C SER A 129 -8.33 5.00 7.74
N TYR A 130 -8.60 3.95 6.98
CA TYR A 130 -9.42 4.06 5.78
C TYR A 130 -10.33 2.86 5.63
N THR A 131 -11.64 3.09 5.52
CA THR A 131 -12.60 2.03 5.19
C THR A 131 -12.69 1.84 3.68
N ILE A 132 -12.54 0.59 3.23
CA ILE A 132 -12.61 0.23 1.82
C ILE A 132 -14.07 0.25 1.36
N LEU A 133 -14.46 1.32 0.67
CA LEU A 133 -15.84 1.56 0.23
C LEU A 133 -16.07 1.51 -1.28
N PHE A 134 -15.01 1.31 -2.08
CA PHE A 134 -15.03 1.41 -3.56
C PHE A 134 -16.29 0.83 -4.22
N ASP A 135 -16.77 1.57 -5.22
CA ASP A 135 -17.78 1.14 -6.18
C ASP A 135 -17.12 0.49 -7.42
#